data_AF-A0A7W0S037-F1
#
_entry.id   AF-A0A7W0S037-F1
#
_cell.length_a   1.000
_cell.length_b   1.000
_cell.length_c   1.000
_cell.angle_alpha   90.00
_cell.angle_beta   90.00
_cell.angle_gamma   90.00
#
_symmetry.space_group_name_H-M   'P 1'
#
loop_
_entity.id
_entity.type
_entity.pdbx_description
1 polymer ?
#
loop_
_entity_poly.entity_id
_entity_poly.type
_entity_poly.pdbx_seq_one_letter_code
_entity_poly.pdbx_strand_id
1 'polypeptide(L)'
;MAVVAPGIEADEELAELRELARTAGVVPVGEVSQHRSHPDPRTYVGKGKLEELKTAYADARADVLLVDGELQPVQQRRLENELSARVVDRTQLILDIFAQHAR
;
A
#
# COMPACT_ATOMS: atom_id res chain seq x y z
N MET A 1 4.19 -2.68 -8.01
CA MET A 1 3.47 -2.29 -6.78
C MET A 1 3.90 -3.13 -5.58
N ALA A 2 4.18 -2.48 -4.44
CA ALA A 2 4.31 -3.14 -3.13
C ALA A 2 3.00 -3.03 -2.35
N VAL A 3 2.63 -4.06 -1.59
CA VAL A 3 1.39 -4.08 -0.78
C VAL A 3 1.71 -4.18 0.71
N VAL A 4 1.06 -3.39 1.55
CA VAL A 4 1.14 -3.53 3.01
C VAL A 4 -0.22 -3.80 3.63
N ALA A 5 -0.37 -4.96 4.28
CA ALA A 5 -1.58 -5.40 4.98
C ALA A 5 -1.38 -5.55 6.50
N PRO A 6 -2.35 -5.12 7.33
CA PRO A 6 -2.35 -5.31 8.78
C PRO A 6 -3.32 -6.42 9.26
N GLY A 7 -2.91 -7.68 9.42
CA GLY A 7 -3.83 -8.66 10.04
C GLY A 7 -3.45 -10.14 9.96
N ILE A 8 -3.96 -10.94 10.92
CA ILE A 8 -3.68 -12.38 11.13
C ILE A 8 -4.17 -13.26 9.95
N GLU A 9 -5.07 -12.75 9.10
CA GLU A 9 -5.56 -13.37 7.86
C GLU A 9 -4.90 -12.74 6.62
N ALA A 10 -3.60 -12.42 6.74
CA ALA A 10 -2.82 -11.70 5.74
C ALA A 10 -2.95 -12.27 4.31
N ASP A 11 -3.21 -13.56 4.13
CA ASP A 11 -3.32 -14.16 2.79
C ASP A 11 -4.63 -13.81 2.07
N GLU A 12 -5.76 -13.75 2.79
CA GLU A 12 -7.07 -13.43 2.20
C GLU A 12 -7.21 -11.92 1.93
N GLU A 13 -6.83 -11.07 2.89
CA GLU A 13 -6.81 -9.61 2.72
C GLU A 13 -5.87 -9.20 1.58
N LEU A 14 -4.69 -9.82 1.51
CA LEU A 14 -3.74 -9.57 0.43
C LEU A 14 -4.24 -10.11 -0.91
N ALA A 15 -4.99 -11.22 -0.92
CA ALA A 15 -5.65 -11.71 -2.14
C ALA A 15 -6.71 -10.71 -2.64
N GLU A 16 -7.54 -10.16 -1.75
CA GLU A 16 -8.50 -9.10 -2.10
C GLU A 16 -7.78 -7.89 -2.70
N LEU A 17 -6.74 -7.38 -2.04
CA LEU A 17 -6.03 -6.20 -2.52
C LEU A 17 -5.30 -6.44 -3.85
N ARG A 18 -4.81 -7.66 -4.09
CA ARG A 18 -4.29 -8.05 -5.42
C ARG A 18 -5.37 -7.93 -6.49
N GLU A 19 -6.57 -8.43 -6.23
CA GLU A 19 -7.67 -8.39 -7.20
C GLU A 19 -8.17 -6.96 -7.45
N LEU A 20 -8.25 -6.13 -6.40
CA LEU A 20 -8.54 -4.69 -6.55
C LEU A 20 -7.49 -3.99 -7.41
N ALA A 21 -6.20 -4.25 -7.13
CA ALA A 21 -5.11 -3.69 -7.93
C ALA A 21 -5.18 -4.10 -9.40
N ARG A 22 -5.42 -5.40 -9.69
CA ARG A 22 -5.60 -5.89 -11.06
C ARG A 22 -6.77 -5.19 -11.75
N THR A 23 -7.89 -5.03 -11.05
CA THR A 23 -9.09 -4.34 -11.55
C THR A 23 -8.80 -2.87 -11.87
N ALA A 24 -7.93 -2.22 -11.10
CA ALA A 24 -7.46 -0.86 -11.35
C ALA A 24 -6.39 -0.76 -12.46
N GLY A 25 -5.99 -1.88 -13.09
CA GLY A 25 -4.93 -1.94 -14.09
C GLY A 25 -3.51 -1.92 -13.53
N VAL A 26 -3.33 -2.21 -12.24
CA VAL A 26 -2.04 -2.22 -11.56
C VAL A 26 -1.54 -3.66 -11.36
N VAL A 27 -0.25 -3.89 -11.63
CA VAL A 27 0.38 -5.20 -11.47
C VAL A 27 1.14 -5.26 -10.12
N PRO A 28 0.77 -6.17 -9.20
CA PRO A 28 1.57 -6.46 -8.01
C PRO A 28 2.97 -6.97 -8.39
N VAL A 29 4.03 -6.39 -7.82
CA VAL A 29 5.43 -6.81 -8.08
C VAL A 29 6.22 -7.13 -6.79
N GLY A 30 5.62 -6.88 -5.64
CA GLY A 30 6.17 -7.18 -4.33
C GLY A 30 5.11 -6.98 -3.25
N GLU A 31 5.32 -7.58 -2.09
CA GLU A 31 4.37 -7.56 -0.98
C GLU A 31 5.13 -7.56 0.34
N VAL A 32 4.61 -6.80 1.31
CA VAL A 32 5.24 -6.53 2.60
C VAL A 32 4.15 -6.47 3.66
N SER A 33 3.88 -7.56 4.37
CA SER A 33 2.88 -7.56 5.44
C SER A 33 3.47 -7.18 6.81
N GLN A 34 2.63 -6.66 7.71
CA GLN A 34 3.00 -6.40 9.10
C GLN A 34 1.81 -6.60 10.03
N HIS A 35 1.99 -7.36 11.11
CA HIS A 35 1.02 -7.35 12.22
C HIS A 35 1.37 -6.24 13.21
N ARG A 36 0.44 -5.30 13.39
CA ARG A 36 0.56 -4.24 14.40
C ARG A 36 -0.83 -3.92 14.95
N SER A 37 -0.92 -3.70 16.26
CA SER A 37 -2.21 -3.44 16.92
C SER A 37 -2.84 -2.09 16.53
N HIS A 38 -2.02 -1.09 16.24
CA HIS A 38 -2.46 0.25 15.83
C HIS A 38 -1.47 0.84 14.83
N PRO A 39 -1.89 1.47 13.72
CA PRO A 39 -0.99 2.13 12.79
C PRO A 39 -0.07 3.14 13.46
N ASP A 40 1.15 3.26 12.95
CA ASP A 40 2.06 4.33 13.35
C ASP A 40 1.50 5.70 12.91
N PRO A 41 1.38 6.69 13.81
CA PRO A 41 0.74 7.96 13.47
C PRO A 41 1.52 8.77 12.42
N ARG A 42 2.79 8.45 12.18
CA ARG A 42 3.64 9.18 11.21
C ARG A 42 3.79 8.44 9.89
N THR A 43 3.80 7.12 9.91
CA THR A 43 4.25 6.30 8.75
C THR A 43 3.37 5.10 8.48
N TYR A 44 2.29 4.89 9.25
CA TYR A 44 1.44 3.70 9.22
C TYR A 44 2.14 2.41 9.70
N VAL A 45 3.35 2.11 9.22
CA VAL A 45 4.12 0.89 9.52
C VAL A 45 5.13 1.03 10.67
N GLY A 46 5.61 2.25 10.91
CA GLY A 46 6.68 2.54 11.89
C GLY A 46 8.08 2.39 11.30
N LYS A 47 9.09 2.89 12.03
CA LYS A 47 10.46 3.09 11.51
C LYS A 47 11.12 1.82 10.96
N GLY A 48 11.12 0.72 11.72
CA GLY A 48 11.83 -0.51 11.30
C GLY A 48 11.24 -1.10 10.02
N LYS A 49 9.91 -1.19 9.96
CA LYS A 49 9.21 -1.71 8.78
C LYS A 49 9.25 -0.75 7.59
N LEU A 50 9.36 0.55 7.84
CA LEU A 50 9.58 1.54 6.79
C LEU A 50 10.91 1.31 6.05
N GLU A 51 12.01 1.01 6.76
CA GLU A 51 13.29 0.72 6.09
C GLU A 51 13.25 -0.58 5.28
N GLU A 52 12.58 -1.60 5.81
CA GLU A 52 12.32 -2.86 5.08
C GLU A 52 11.48 -2.59 3.82
N LEU A 53 10.42 -1.79 3.95
CA LEU A 53 9.57 -1.38 2.84
C LEU A 53 10.36 -0.62 1.77
N LYS A 54 11.22 0.33 2.15
CA LYS A 54 12.06 1.09 1.20
C LYS A 54 12.96 0.17 0.39
N THR A 55 13.57 -0.81 1.05
CA THR A 55 14.44 -1.81 0.41
C THR A 55 13.63 -2.67 -0.56
N ALA A 56 12.54 -3.28 -0.09
CA ALA A 56 11.69 -4.13 -0.90
C ALA A 56 11.06 -3.37 -2.09
N TYR A 57 10.68 -2.11 -1.89
CA TYR A 57 10.12 -1.24 -2.93
C TYR A 57 11.14 -0.98 -4.05
N ALA A 58 12.38 -0.66 -3.69
CA ALA A 58 13.46 -0.42 -4.62
C ALA A 58 13.86 -1.70 -5.39
N ASP A 59 14.01 -2.82 -4.67
CA ASP A 59 14.38 -4.11 -5.25
C ASP A 59 13.32 -4.61 -6.25
N ALA A 60 12.05 -4.42 -5.91
CA ALA A 60 10.93 -4.79 -6.76
C ALA A 60 10.72 -3.82 -7.95
N ARG A 61 11.44 -2.68 -7.99
CA ARG A 61 11.28 -1.62 -8.99
C ARG A 61 9.82 -1.18 -9.15
N ALA A 62 9.14 -1.00 -8.03
CA ALA A 62 7.73 -0.58 -8.05
C ALA A 62 7.60 0.92 -8.41
N ASP A 63 6.51 1.28 -9.09
CA ASP A 63 6.17 2.68 -9.41
C ASP A 63 5.17 3.31 -8.42
N VAL A 64 4.42 2.46 -7.70
CA VAL A 64 3.36 2.86 -6.76
C VAL A 64 3.35 1.92 -5.55
N LEU A 65 3.13 2.48 -4.37
CA LEU A 65 2.81 1.74 -3.15
C LEU A 65 1.30 1.70 -2.98
N LEU A 66 0.72 0.50 -2.82
CA LEU A 66 -0.64 0.36 -2.33
C LEU A 66 -0.60 0.01 -0.84
N VAL A 67 -1.38 0.75 -0.04
CA VAL A 67 -1.54 0.46 1.39
C VAL A 67 -2.94 -0.07 1.64
N ASP A 68 -3.00 -1.20 2.33
CA ASP A 68 -4.25 -1.87 2.66
C ASP A 68 -4.91 -1.29 3.91
N GLY A 69 -5.35 -0.05 3.79
CA GLY A 69 -6.00 0.68 4.85
C GLY A 69 -6.17 2.15 4.47
N GLU A 70 -6.75 2.93 5.38
CA GLU A 70 -6.89 4.37 5.19
C GLU A 70 -5.67 5.10 5.75
N LEU A 71 -5.08 5.97 4.94
CA LEU A 71 -3.96 6.79 5.36
C LEU A 71 -4.44 8.17 5.79
N GLN A 72 -3.93 8.62 6.93
CA GLN A 72 -4.03 10.04 7.28
C GLN A 72 -3.17 10.87 6.31
N PRO A 73 -3.53 12.13 6.02
CA PRO A 73 -2.75 12.99 5.13
C PRO A 73 -1.28 13.11 5.52
N VAL A 74 -0.98 13.06 6.82
CA VAL A 74 0.40 13.08 7.31
C VAL A 74 1.15 11.78 7.00
N GLN A 75 0.50 10.62 7.11
CA GLN A 75 1.10 9.32 6.83
C GLN A 75 1.37 9.16 5.34
N GLN A 76 0.40 9.51 4.48
CA GLN A 76 0.57 9.46 3.03
C GLN A 76 1.74 10.33 2.57
N ARG A 77 1.77 11.61 2.95
CA ARG A 77 2.89 12.51 2.61
C ARG A 77 4.23 12.00 3.11
N ARG A 78 4.26 11.38 4.29
CA ARG A 78 5.51 10.81 4.83
C ARG A 78 5.98 9.62 4.00
N LEU A 79 5.10 8.68 3.68
CA LEU A 79 5.43 7.53 2.86
C LEU A 79 5.86 7.94 1.44
N GLU A 80 5.16 8.90 0.82
CA GLU A 80 5.51 9.43 -0.49
C GLU A 80 6.90 10.06 -0.51
N ASN A 81 7.24 10.86 0.52
CA ASN A 81 8.56 11.48 0.64
C ASN A 81 9.67 10.44 0.87
N GLU A 82 9.42 9.46 1.74
CA GLU A 82 10.42 8.44 2.10
C GLU A 82 10.69 7.46 0.97
N LEU A 83 9.70 7.18 0.13
CA LEU A 83 9.81 6.29 -1.03
C LEU A 83 10.08 7.03 -2.34
N SER A 84 9.94 8.37 -2.34
CA SER A 84 9.97 9.19 -3.56
C SER A 84 9.03 8.66 -4.65
N ALA A 85 7.83 8.26 -4.24
CA ALA A 85 6.87 7.55 -5.08
C ALA A 85 5.42 7.91 -4.75
N ARG A 86 4.50 7.60 -5.68
CA ARG A 86 3.05 7.71 -5.43
C ARG A 86 2.64 6.66 -4.40
N VAL A 87 1.86 7.07 -3.41
CA VAL A 87 1.21 6.18 -2.44
C VAL A 87 -0.30 6.30 -2.63
N VAL A 88 -0.97 5.15 -2.71
CA VAL A 88 -2.42 5.06 -2.87
C VAL A 88 -2.94 4.16 -1.76
N ASP A 89 -3.94 4.65 -1.05
CA ASP A 89 -4.60 3.91 0.03
C ASP A 89 -5.85 3.17 -0.50
N ARG A 90 -6.49 2.37 0.36
CA ARG A 90 -7.62 1.52 -0.06
C ARG A 90 -8.78 2.36 -0.60
N THR A 91 -9.09 3.49 0.03
CA THR A 91 -10.18 4.38 -0.41
C THR A 91 -9.91 4.96 -1.79
N GLN A 92 -8.69 5.46 -2.02
CA GLN A 92 -8.33 6.03 -3.32
C GLN A 92 -8.28 4.96 -4.42
N LEU A 93 -7.83 3.74 -4.13
CA LEU A 93 -7.87 2.63 -5.09
C LEU A 93 -9.30 2.33 -5.54
N ILE A 94 -10.24 2.24 -4.60
CA ILE A 94 -11.66 1.98 -4.89
C ILE A 94 -12.25 3.10 -5.76
N LEU A 95 -11.95 4.37 -5.44
CA LEU A 95 -12.39 5.51 -6.25
C LEU A 95 -11.80 5.48 -7.67
N ASP A 96 -10.51 5.14 -7.80
CA ASP A 96 -9.84 5.00 -9.10
C ASP A 96 -10.51 3.90 -9.94
N ILE A 97 -10.88 2.76 -9.34
CA ILE A 97 -11.63 1.67 -10.00
C ILE A 97 -12.99 2.17 -10.49
N PHE A 98 -13.77 2.85 -9.65
CA PHE A 98 -15.09 3.35 -10.07
C PHE A 98 -14.98 4.39 -11.20
N ALA A 99 -13.97 5.27 -11.14
CA ALA A 99 -13.74 6.25 -12.19
C ALA A 99 -13.39 5.61 -13.55
N GLN A 100 -12.72 4.45 -13.56
CA GLN A 100 -12.44 3.69 -14.78
C GLN A 100 -13.70 3.08 -15.40
N HIS A 101 -14.65 2.62 -14.56
CA HIS A 101 -15.88 1.98 -15.00
C HIS A 101 -17.02 2.95 -15.34
N ALA A 102 -16.91 4.21 -14.96
CA ALA A 102 -17.89 5.26 -15.24
C ALA A 102 -17.82 5.81 -16.68
N ARG A 103 -17.00 5.21 -17.56
CA ARG A 103 -16.86 5.56 -18.98
C ARG A 103 -17.74 4.71 -19.88
#